data_AF-A0AAD1X255-F1
#
_entry.id   AF-A0AAD1X255-F1
#
_cell.length_a   1.000
_cell.length_b   1.000
_cell.length_c   1.000
_cell.angle_alpha   90.00
_cell.angle_beta   90.00
_cell.angle_gamma   90.00
#
_symmetry.space_group_name_H-M   'P 1'
#
loop_
_entity.id
_entity.type
_entity.pdbx_description
1 polymer ?
#
loop_
_entity_poly.entity_id
_entity_poly.type
_entity_poly.pdbx_seq_one_letter_code
_entity_poly.pdbx_strand_id
1 'polypeptide(L)'
;MTYQLHVGRCEDVLKALPDNSVDSIVTDPPYGLSFMNHKWDYDVPTVEQWQECLRVLKPGGHLLAFGGSRTYHRLVVNAEDAGFEIRDQILWIYGSGFPKSHNLDGDFDGWGTALKPAHEPIVMARKPFKKTVSANMAEHGTGAININACRIPTDEALNGGAGGLLSHQRDGTEPVAAYEQAPEGRWPANIIHDGSDVVVSAFPDAKGQQGALTGNEPSSKMGAANCYGQMDRRHESTPRIDSSKSAARFFYCAKVKPKERDEGLERFIATSASDMTGGRKEGSVGINDPRAGAGRTNGAKNNHPTVKPIALMSYLCRLITPLGGTVLDPWMGSGSTGRAAIEEGFNFIGIDLNPDYVTIASARIAHSFKKTEAA
;
A
#
# COMPACT_ATOMS: atom_id res chain seq x y z
N MET A 1 -14.12 -6.86 -16.97
CA MET A 1 -13.12 -5.82 -16.64
C MET A 1 -12.93 -4.95 -17.86
N THR A 2 -12.77 -3.64 -17.68
CA THR A 2 -12.45 -2.69 -18.74
C THR A 2 -11.41 -1.67 -18.24
N TYR A 3 -10.68 -1.02 -19.15
CA TYR A 3 -9.82 0.10 -18.78
C TYR A 3 -9.86 1.23 -19.80
N GLN A 4 -9.71 2.47 -19.33
CA GLN A 4 -9.63 3.68 -20.14
C GLN A 4 -8.40 4.49 -19.73
N LEU A 5 -7.58 4.89 -20.70
CA LEU A 5 -6.35 5.65 -20.46
C LEU A 5 -6.41 6.98 -21.20
N HIS A 6 -6.10 8.06 -20.50
CA HIS A 6 -6.13 9.41 -21.03
C HIS A 6 -4.74 10.05 -20.99
N VAL A 7 -4.35 10.67 -22.10
CA VAL A 7 -3.20 11.59 -22.15
C VAL A 7 -3.72 13.00 -21.94
N GLY A 8 -3.29 13.67 -20.87
CA GLY A 8 -3.70 15.05 -20.61
C GLY A 8 -3.47 15.50 -19.17
N ARG A 9 -3.78 16.77 -18.90
CA ARG A 9 -3.79 17.27 -17.52
C ARG A 9 -4.95 16.62 -16.76
N CYS A 10 -4.71 16.18 -15.53
CA CYS A 10 -5.72 15.48 -14.76
C CYS A 10 -6.98 16.32 -14.56
N GLU A 11 -6.86 17.62 -14.30
CA GLU A 11 -8.00 18.52 -14.11
C GLU A 11 -8.89 18.65 -15.35
N ASP A 12 -8.34 18.53 -16.56
CA ASP A 12 -9.11 18.66 -17.80
C ASP A 12 -9.87 17.36 -18.09
N VAL A 13 -9.21 16.22 -17.88
CA VAL A 13 -9.84 14.91 -18.05
C VAL A 13 -10.89 14.66 -16.98
N LEU A 14 -10.61 14.98 -15.72
CA LEU A 14 -11.55 14.81 -14.61
C LEU A 14 -12.86 15.57 -14.88
N LYS A 15 -12.80 16.82 -15.37
CA LYS A 15 -13.98 17.62 -15.74
C LYS A 15 -14.86 16.97 -16.81
N ALA A 16 -14.30 16.12 -17.67
CA ALA A 16 -15.04 15.38 -18.68
C ALA A 16 -15.71 14.11 -18.12
N LEU A 17 -15.27 13.62 -16.95
CA LEU A 17 -15.87 12.46 -16.30
C LEU A 17 -17.18 12.85 -15.59
N PRO A 18 -18.22 11.99 -15.62
CA PRO A 18 -19.46 12.26 -14.90
C PRO A 18 -19.26 12.28 -13.38
N ASP A 19 -20.10 13.02 -12.68
CA ASP A 19 -20.20 12.99 -11.22
C ASP A 19 -20.48 11.56 -10.72
N ASN A 20 -19.89 11.18 -9.59
CA ASN A 20 -20.14 9.87 -8.95
C ASN A 20 -19.97 8.66 -9.89
N SER A 21 -19.01 8.72 -10.82
CA SER A 21 -18.75 7.71 -11.83
C SER A 21 -17.72 6.65 -11.42
N VAL A 22 -16.90 6.91 -10.39
CA VAL A 22 -15.86 5.96 -9.92
C VAL A 22 -16.09 5.55 -8.47
N ASP A 23 -15.67 4.33 -8.12
CA ASP A 23 -15.93 3.73 -6.81
C ASP A 23 -14.80 4.00 -5.80
N SER A 24 -13.59 4.16 -6.30
CA SER A 24 -12.38 4.33 -5.50
C SER A 24 -11.31 5.11 -6.27
N ILE A 25 -10.44 5.80 -5.53
CA ILE A 25 -9.25 6.44 -6.07
C ILE A 25 -8.04 5.84 -5.37
N VAL A 26 -7.11 5.27 -6.15
CA VAL A 26 -5.83 4.76 -5.66
C VAL A 26 -4.76 5.38 -6.53
N THR A 27 -3.88 6.20 -5.95
CA THR A 27 -3.00 7.03 -6.78
C THR A 27 -1.67 7.37 -6.10
N ASP A 28 -0.63 7.52 -6.92
CA ASP A 28 0.70 7.98 -6.52
C ASP A 28 0.95 9.38 -7.09
N PRO A 29 0.38 10.44 -6.49
CA PRO A 29 0.43 11.78 -7.04
C PRO A 29 1.84 12.38 -6.91
N PRO A 30 2.09 13.54 -7.55
CA PRO A 30 3.25 14.36 -7.23
C PRO A 30 3.35 14.69 -5.74
N TYR A 31 4.56 14.64 -5.19
CA TYR A 31 4.83 14.86 -3.77
C TYR A 31 5.31 16.28 -3.46
N GLY A 32 5.58 17.13 -4.45
CA GLY A 32 6.11 18.46 -4.18
C GLY A 32 7.55 18.44 -3.66
N LEU A 33 8.36 17.47 -4.11
CA LEU A 33 9.75 17.32 -3.70
C LEU A 33 10.73 17.87 -4.76
N SER A 34 10.21 18.44 -5.85
CA SER A 34 10.98 18.83 -7.03
C SER A 34 11.87 17.70 -7.54
N PHE A 35 11.35 16.47 -7.50
CA PHE A 35 12.11 15.26 -7.78
C PHE A 35 12.74 15.33 -9.18
N MET A 36 14.07 15.19 -9.22
CA MET A 36 14.87 15.31 -10.46
C MET A 36 14.65 16.60 -11.26
N ASN A 37 14.27 17.71 -10.59
CA ASN A 37 13.92 18.99 -11.22
C ASN A 37 12.76 18.91 -12.23
N HIS A 38 11.92 17.87 -12.14
CA HIS A 38 10.74 17.80 -12.98
C HIS A 38 9.66 18.73 -12.45
N LYS A 39 9.18 19.65 -13.30
CA LYS A 39 8.15 20.64 -12.96
C LYS A 39 6.82 20.04 -12.47
N TRP A 40 6.53 18.79 -12.84
CA TRP A 40 5.31 18.12 -12.40
C TRP A 40 5.33 17.76 -10.90
N ASP A 41 6.50 17.75 -10.25
CA ASP A 41 6.67 17.43 -8.82
C ASP A 41 7.00 18.65 -7.95
N TYR A 42 6.68 19.87 -8.40
CA TYR A 42 7.01 21.06 -7.62
C TYR A 42 6.07 21.25 -6.43
N ASP A 43 4.82 20.83 -6.57
CA ASP A 43 3.81 20.89 -5.54
C ASP A 43 3.04 19.57 -5.43
N VAL A 44 2.36 19.38 -4.30
CA VAL A 44 1.34 18.33 -4.14
C VAL A 44 0.07 18.75 -4.91
N PRO A 45 -0.86 17.81 -5.21
CA PRO A 45 -2.11 18.17 -5.86
C PRO A 45 -2.88 19.26 -5.13
N THR A 46 -3.48 20.17 -5.91
CA THR A 46 -4.19 21.33 -5.38
C THR A 46 -5.57 20.96 -4.82
N VAL A 47 -6.17 21.88 -4.06
CA VAL A 47 -7.55 21.74 -3.57
C VAL A 47 -8.52 21.52 -4.73
N GLU A 48 -8.38 22.26 -5.83
CA GLU A 48 -9.25 22.15 -7.00
C GLU A 48 -9.14 20.79 -7.70
N GLN A 49 -7.92 20.24 -7.78
CA GLN A 49 -7.72 18.88 -8.31
C GLN A 49 -8.38 17.83 -7.41
N TRP A 50 -8.29 17.99 -6.09
CA TRP A 50 -8.99 17.12 -5.16
C TRP A 50 -10.51 17.31 -5.18
N GLN A 51 -11.03 18.52 -5.41
CA GLN A 51 -12.46 18.77 -5.57
C GLN A 51 -13.01 18.02 -6.78
N GLU A 52 -12.29 18.01 -7.90
CA GLU A 52 -12.68 17.23 -9.07
C GLU A 52 -12.62 15.71 -8.79
N CYS A 53 -11.60 15.24 -8.06
CA CYS A 53 -11.55 13.85 -7.58
C CYS A 53 -12.75 13.51 -6.69
N LEU A 54 -13.11 14.41 -5.76
CA LEU A 54 -14.27 14.25 -4.88
C LEU A 54 -15.58 14.23 -5.68
N ARG A 55 -15.71 15.05 -6.73
CA ARG A 55 -16.90 15.13 -7.59
C ARG A 55 -17.14 13.80 -8.30
N VAL A 56 -16.12 13.24 -8.95
CA VAL A 56 -16.24 11.98 -9.71
C VAL A 56 -16.37 10.76 -8.82
N LEU A 57 -15.88 10.79 -7.59
CA LEU A 57 -16.00 9.69 -6.62
C LEU A 57 -17.45 9.53 -6.14
N LYS A 58 -17.96 8.30 -6.06
CA LYS A 58 -19.29 8.02 -5.48
C LYS A 58 -19.35 8.38 -3.99
N PRO A 59 -20.54 8.74 -3.44
CA PRO A 59 -20.70 8.99 -2.02
C PRO A 59 -20.18 7.82 -1.17
N GLY A 60 -19.34 8.09 -0.18
CA GLY A 60 -18.68 7.04 0.61
C GLY A 60 -17.53 6.30 -0.08
N GLY A 61 -17.21 6.61 -1.34
CA GLY A 61 -16.00 6.12 -2.00
C GLY A 61 -14.76 6.60 -1.26
N HIS A 62 -13.68 5.81 -1.32
CA HIS A 62 -12.44 6.10 -0.63
C HIS A 62 -11.34 6.58 -1.58
N LEU A 63 -10.45 7.40 -1.04
CA LEU A 63 -9.22 7.87 -1.64
C LEU A 63 -8.04 7.28 -0.85
N LEU A 64 -7.13 6.62 -1.56
CA LEU A 64 -5.80 6.24 -1.11
C LEU A 64 -4.77 6.97 -1.97
N ALA A 65 -4.10 7.96 -1.40
CA ALA A 65 -3.06 8.73 -2.11
C ALA A 65 -1.73 8.66 -1.37
N PHE A 66 -0.69 8.21 -2.07
CA PHE A 66 0.67 8.22 -1.52
C PHE A 66 1.17 9.66 -1.35
N GLY A 67 2.08 9.87 -0.41
CA GLY A 67 2.75 11.14 -0.19
C GLY A 67 4.21 10.99 0.23
N GLY A 68 4.98 12.06 0.04
CA GLY A 68 6.34 12.16 0.56
C GLY A 68 6.35 12.50 2.04
N SER A 69 7.29 11.97 2.82
CA SER A 69 7.37 12.21 4.27
C SER A 69 7.46 13.69 4.67
N ARG A 70 8.05 14.53 3.83
CA ARG A 70 8.22 15.98 4.08
C ARG A 70 6.96 16.80 3.80
N THR A 71 6.16 16.39 2.84
CA THR A 71 5.06 17.17 2.26
C THR A 71 3.70 16.51 2.43
N TYR A 72 3.65 15.32 3.06
CA TYR A 72 2.42 14.59 3.35
C TYR A 72 1.35 15.46 4.03
N HIS A 73 1.74 16.31 4.97
CA HIS A 73 0.82 17.22 5.65
C HIS A 73 0.07 18.15 4.67
N ARG A 74 0.75 18.67 3.63
CA ARG A 74 0.12 19.50 2.60
C ARG A 74 -0.84 18.70 1.73
N LEU A 75 -0.45 17.48 1.36
CA LEU A 75 -1.30 16.56 0.59
C LEU A 75 -2.62 16.30 1.32
N VAL A 76 -2.55 16.02 2.62
CA VAL A 76 -3.71 15.74 3.46
C VAL A 76 -4.58 16.98 3.64
N VAL A 77 -3.98 18.13 3.98
CA VAL A 77 -4.71 19.39 4.16
C VAL A 77 -5.45 19.77 2.87
N ASN A 78 -4.80 19.67 1.71
CA ASN A 78 -5.47 19.98 0.44
C ASN A 78 -6.64 19.03 0.15
N ALA A 79 -6.54 17.75 0.52
CA ALA A 79 -7.64 16.79 0.37
C ALA A 79 -8.79 17.08 1.36
N GLU A 80 -8.47 17.44 2.61
CA GLU A 80 -9.44 17.83 3.62
C GLU A 80 -10.18 19.13 3.22
N ASP A 81 -9.45 20.16 2.80
CA ASP A 81 -9.99 21.44 2.33
C ASP A 81 -10.86 21.28 1.07
N ALA A 82 -10.58 20.26 0.25
CA ALA A 82 -11.42 19.91 -0.89
C ALA A 82 -12.76 19.25 -0.49
N GLY A 83 -12.90 18.80 0.76
CA GLY A 83 -14.12 18.23 1.33
C GLY A 83 -14.07 16.73 1.59
N PHE A 84 -12.91 16.08 1.54
CA PHE A 84 -12.78 14.69 1.98
C PHE A 84 -12.78 14.57 3.52
N GLU A 85 -13.36 13.49 4.03
CA GLU A 85 -13.19 13.06 5.42
C GLU A 85 -11.90 12.27 5.56
N ILE A 86 -10.92 12.76 6.32
CA ILE A 86 -9.73 11.97 6.67
C ILE A 86 -10.13 10.85 7.62
N ARG A 87 -9.74 9.62 7.30
CA ARG A 87 -10.12 8.40 8.04
C ARG A 87 -8.97 7.79 8.80
N ASP A 88 -7.83 7.62 8.12
CA ASP A 88 -6.65 6.95 8.66
C ASP A 88 -5.41 7.33 7.82
N GLN A 89 -4.25 6.81 8.20
CA GLN A 89 -3.00 6.86 7.45
C GLN A 89 -2.43 5.45 7.36
N ILE A 90 -2.14 4.98 6.15
CA ILE A 90 -1.40 3.73 5.93
C ILE A 90 0.07 4.07 5.73
N LEU A 91 0.98 3.31 6.36
CA LEU A 91 2.42 3.43 6.17
C LEU A 91 2.94 2.23 5.38
N TRP A 92 3.51 2.48 4.21
CA TRP A 92 4.30 1.48 3.51
C TRP A 92 5.79 1.62 3.88
N ILE A 93 6.34 0.61 4.55
CA ILE A 93 7.71 0.57 5.06
C ILE A 93 8.59 -0.25 4.10
N TYR A 94 9.75 0.28 3.75
CA TYR A 94 10.69 -0.37 2.83
C TYR A 94 12.15 -0.12 3.21
N GLY A 95 13.01 -1.07 2.84
CA GLY A 95 14.43 -1.04 3.20
C GLY A 95 15.33 -0.37 2.15
N SER A 96 14.84 -0.17 0.93
CA SER A 96 15.60 0.35 -0.21
C SER A 96 15.55 1.88 -0.31
N GLY A 97 16.64 2.54 -0.69
CA GLY A 97 16.66 4.00 -0.91
C GLY A 97 17.98 4.67 -0.56
N PHE A 98 18.11 5.94 -0.93
CA PHE A 98 19.28 6.78 -0.65
C PHE A 98 18.83 8.14 -0.08
N PRO A 99 19.60 8.74 0.85
CA PRO A 99 19.37 10.13 1.27
C PRO A 99 19.29 11.08 0.07
N LYS A 100 18.37 12.04 0.14
CA LYS A 100 18.20 13.08 -0.89
C LYS A 100 18.92 14.37 -0.46
N SER A 101 20.20 14.24 -0.08
CA SER A 101 21.12 15.33 0.23
C SER A 101 22.55 14.92 -0.13
N HIS A 102 23.42 15.90 -0.38
CA HIS A 102 24.86 15.68 -0.46
C HIS A 102 25.48 15.78 0.94
N ASN A 103 26.50 14.96 1.19
CA ASN A 103 27.37 15.17 2.34
C ASN A 103 28.34 16.31 2.02
N LEU A 104 28.69 17.07 3.06
CA LEU A 104 29.74 18.09 2.99
C LEU A 104 31.13 17.42 3.02
N ASP A 105 32.14 18.18 2.60
CA ASP A 105 33.56 17.80 2.63
C ASP A 105 34.32 18.64 3.68
N GLY A 106 35.60 18.32 3.93
CA GLY A 106 36.49 19.11 4.80
C GLY A 106 36.20 18.92 6.29
N ASP A 107 36.14 20.01 7.07
CA ASP A 107 35.90 19.95 8.52
C ASP A 107 34.53 19.37 8.90
N PHE A 108 33.59 19.35 7.96
CA PHE A 108 32.26 18.76 8.10
C PHE A 108 32.08 17.52 7.22
N ASP A 109 33.18 16.83 6.88
CA ASP A 109 33.12 15.59 6.11
C ASP A 109 32.11 14.59 6.69
N GLY A 110 31.23 14.09 5.83
CA GLY A 110 30.17 13.15 6.19
C GLY A 110 28.90 13.77 6.79
N TRP A 111 28.84 15.08 7.03
CA TRP A 111 27.63 15.76 7.50
C TRP A 111 26.66 16.00 6.35
N GLY A 112 25.38 15.69 6.56
CA GLY A 112 24.32 15.87 5.57
C GLY A 112 23.03 16.40 6.19
N THR A 113 22.03 16.71 5.36
CA THR A 113 20.78 17.37 5.79
C THR A 113 19.53 16.49 5.64
N ALA A 114 19.67 15.26 5.15
CA ALA A 114 18.54 14.37 4.91
C ALA A 114 18.78 12.96 5.46
N LEU A 115 17.75 12.42 6.10
CA LEU A 115 17.65 10.98 6.34
C LEU A 115 17.29 10.26 5.04
N LYS A 116 17.69 8.99 4.96
CA LYS A 116 17.18 8.06 3.95
C LYS A 116 15.68 7.82 4.21
N PRO A 117 14.79 8.04 3.22
CA PRO A 117 13.40 7.62 3.34
C PRO A 117 13.31 6.10 3.51
N ALA A 118 12.51 5.65 4.47
CA ALA A 118 12.25 4.24 4.76
C ALA A 118 10.74 3.93 4.88
N HIS A 119 9.92 4.92 4.58
CA HIS A 119 8.48 4.75 4.51
C HIS A 119 7.86 5.75 3.53
N GLU A 120 6.70 5.38 2.98
CA GLU A 120 5.80 6.25 2.25
C GLU A 120 4.44 6.25 2.96
N PRO A 121 3.99 7.41 3.48
CA PRO A 121 2.65 7.56 4.01
C PRO A 121 1.61 7.61 2.88
N ILE A 122 0.44 7.03 3.15
CA ILE A 122 -0.71 7.00 2.26
C ILE A 122 -1.89 7.55 3.04
N VAL A 123 -2.48 8.65 2.56
CA VAL A 123 -3.70 9.19 3.18
C VAL A 123 -4.86 8.28 2.85
N MET A 124 -5.65 7.91 3.85
CA MET A 124 -6.94 7.27 3.66
C MET A 124 -8.03 8.28 3.94
N ALA A 125 -8.71 8.70 2.89
CA ALA A 125 -9.81 9.66 2.99
C ALA A 125 -11.08 9.10 2.34
N ARG A 126 -12.22 9.73 2.59
CA ARG A 126 -13.53 9.26 2.11
C ARG A 126 -14.42 10.42 1.72
N LYS A 127 -15.19 10.25 0.64
CA LYS A 127 -16.24 11.21 0.29
C LYS A 127 -17.35 11.19 1.35
N PRO A 128 -17.73 12.34 1.94
CA PRO A 128 -18.82 12.40 2.90
C PRO A 128 -20.14 11.87 2.35
N PHE A 129 -20.98 11.32 3.24
CA PHE A 129 -22.35 10.91 2.92
C PHE A 129 -23.24 10.98 4.17
N LYS A 130 -24.56 11.15 3.97
CA LYS A 130 -25.51 11.41 5.07
C LYS A 130 -26.16 10.14 5.67
N LYS A 131 -26.17 9.04 4.91
CA LYS A 131 -26.86 7.80 5.28
C LYS A 131 -26.01 6.95 6.24
N THR A 132 -26.60 5.91 6.84
CA THR A 132 -25.81 4.86 7.51
C THR A 132 -24.88 4.19 6.49
N VAL A 133 -23.75 3.64 6.95
CA VAL A 133 -22.80 2.93 6.08
C VAL A 133 -23.51 1.83 5.28
N SER A 134 -24.36 1.03 5.95
CA SER A 134 -25.11 -0.04 5.30
C SER A 134 -26.05 0.47 4.21
N ALA A 135 -26.76 1.58 4.44
CA ALA A 135 -27.67 2.13 3.44
C ALA A 135 -26.92 2.74 2.25
N ASN A 136 -25.77 3.39 2.49
CA ASN A 136 -24.91 3.92 1.44
C ASN A 136 -24.28 2.80 0.60
N MET A 137 -23.86 1.71 1.23
CA MET A 137 -23.35 0.52 0.52
C MET A 137 -24.43 -0.10 -0.38
N ALA A 138 -25.69 -0.20 0.09
CA ALA A 138 -26.78 -0.75 -0.71
C ALA A 138 -27.12 0.10 -1.95
N GLU A 139 -26.94 1.42 -1.85
CA GLU A 139 -27.28 2.36 -2.93
C GLU A 139 -26.13 2.59 -3.92
N HIS A 140 -24.91 2.73 -3.41
CA HIS A 140 -23.75 3.16 -4.21
C HIS A 140 -22.67 2.09 -4.34
N GLY A 141 -22.71 1.02 -3.54
CA GLY A 141 -21.65 0.02 -3.45
C GLY A 141 -20.42 0.48 -2.66
N THR A 142 -20.45 1.70 -2.11
CA THR A 142 -19.31 2.38 -1.46
C THR A 142 -19.65 2.81 -0.03
N GLY A 143 -18.64 3.02 0.83
CA GLY A 143 -18.81 3.51 2.21
C GLY A 143 -18.04 2.73 3.27
N ALA A 144 -17.83 1.43 3.05
CA ALA A 144 -17.02 0.54 3.88
C ALA A 144 -15.74 0.10 3.15
N ILE A 145 -14.83 -0.55 3.89
CA ILE A 145 -13.62 -1.18 3.34
C ILE A 145 -13.70 -2.70 3.44
N ASN A 146 -13.03 -3.41 2.53
CA ASN A 146 -13.05 -4.85 2.41
C ASN A 146 -12.07 -5.53 3.36
N ILE A 147 -12.46 -5.57 4.63
CA ILE A 147 -11.65 -6.11 5.70
C ILE A 147 -11.39 -7.62 5.55
N ASN A 148 -12.40 -8.39 5.15
CA ASN A 148 -12.28 -9.85 5.06
C ASN A 148 -11.39 -10.26 3.90
N ALA A 149 -11.50 -9.62 2.73
CA ALA A 149 -10.61 -9.94 1.61
C ALA A 149 -9.17 -9.51 1.88
N CYS A 150 -8.92 -8.56 2.79
CA CYS A 150 -7.59 -8.08 3.16
C CYS A 150 -7.07 -8.67 4.47
N ARG A 151 -7.66 -9.75 4.98
CA ARG A 151 -7.11 -10.52 6.10
C ARG A 151 -5.70 -11.00 5.78
N ILE A 152 -4.83 -10.99 6.79
CA ILE A 152 -3.46 -11.52 6.65
C ILE A 152 -3.52 -13.02 6.97
N PRO A 153 -3.22 -13.91 6.00
CA PRO A 153 -3.29 -15.34 6.22
C PRO A 153 -2.35 -15.78 7.36
N THR A 154 -2.81 -16.76 8.15
CA THR A 154 -2.04 -17.29 9.28
C THR A 154 -2.49 -18.71 9.58
N ASP A 155 -1.54 -19.59 9.87
CA ASP A 155 -1.82 -20.95 10.36
C ASP A 155 -1.98 -20.97 11.90
N GLU A 156 -1.78 -19.82 12.56
CA GLU A 156 -2.03 -19.66 13.99
C GLU A 156 -3.53 -19.68 14.30
N ALA A 157 -3.91 -20.40 15.36
CA ALA A 157 -5.24 -20.32 15.94
C ALA A 157 -5.36 -18.96 16.59
N LEU A 158 -6.16 -18.09 15.98
CA LEU A 158 -6.50 -16.79 16.52
C LEU A 158 -7.48 -17.00 17.67
N ASN A 159 -6.94 -17.20 18.87
CA ASN A 159 -7.73 -17.12 20.09
C ASN A 159 -7.89 -15.64 20.44
N GLY A 160 -9.11 -15.22 20.76
CA GLY A 160 -9.43 -13.85 21.12
C GLY A 160 -8.48 -13.36 22.19
N GLY A 161 -7.53 -12.51 21.82
CA GLY A 161 -6.60 -11.89 22.75
C GLY A 161 -7.34 -10.97 23.73
N ALA A 162 -6.61 -10.04 24.37
CA ALA A 162 -7.19 -9.07 25.29
C ALA A 162 -8.39 -8.25 24.72
N GLY A 163 -8.54 -8.21 23.38
CA GLY A 163 -9.71 -7.61 22.72
C GLY A 163 -11.04 -8.30 23.02
N GLY A 164 -11.06 -9.60 23.34
CA GLY A 164 -12.28 -10.29 23.79
C GLY A 164 -12.69 -9.90 25.21
N LEU A 165 -11.76 -9.38 26.02
CA LEU A 165 -12.03 -8.93 27.40
C LEU A 165 -12.75 -7.57 27.42
N LEU A 166 -12.58 -6.76 26.37
CA LEU A 166 -13.03 -5.37 26.31
C LEU A 166 -13.96 -5.05 25.13
N SER A 167 -14.23 -6.01 24.24
CA SER A 167 -15.17 -5.82 23.12
C SER A 167 -16.55 -5.36 23.58
N HIS A 168 -16.99 -5.82 24.76
CA HIS A 168 -18.28 -5.47 25.36
C HIS A 168 -18.31 -4.07 25.98
N GLN A 169 -17.15 -3.54 26.37
CA GLN A 169 -17.04 -2.18 26.91
C GLN A 169 -17.04 -1.11 25.82
N ARG A 170 -16.62 -1.44 24.60
CA ARG A 170 -16.49 -0.46 23.51
C ARG A 170 -17.84 -0.05 22.92
N ASP A 171 -18.76 -1.00 22.81
CA ASP A 171 -20.01 -0.80 22.06
C ASP A 171 -21.24 -0.77 22.98
N GLY A 172 -21.07 -0.76 24.31
CA GLY A 172 -22.15 -0.69 25.30
C GLY A 172 -23.19 -1.82 25.19
N THR A 173 -22.83 -2.90 24.51
CA THR A 173 -23.72 -4.01 24.17
C THR A 173 -23.15 -5.30 24.74
N GLU A 174 -24.01 -6.06 25.41
CA GLU A 174 -23.71 -7.42 25.86
C GLU A 174 -23.31 -8.28 24.65
N PRO A 175 -22.35 -9.23 24.81
CA PRO A 175 -22.03 -10.21 23.77
C PRO A 175 -23.31 -10.93 23.32
N VAL A 176 -23.71 -10.71 22.08
CA VAL A 176 -24.84 -11.44 21.48
C VAL A 176 -24.45 -12.85 21.01
N ALA A 177 -23.16 -13.18 21.03
CA ALA A 177 -22.64 -14.49 20.65
C ALA A 177 -21.30 -14.82 21.35
N ALA A 178 -20.98 -16.11 21.42
CA ALA A 178 -19.65 -16.58 21.81
C ALA A 178 -18.60 -16.05 20.82
N TYR A 179 -17.40 -15.74 21.32
CA TYR A 179 -16.28 -15.34 20.46
C TYR A 179 -16.00 -16.44 19.44
N GLU A 180 -16.20 -16.14 18.16
CA GLU A 180 -15.78 -16.99 17.06
C GLU A 180 -14.34 -16.63 16.66
N GLN A 181 -13.48 -17.65 16.64
CA GLN A 181 -12.14 -17.56 16.06
C GLN A 181 -12.28 -17.11 14.62
N ALA A 182 -11.62 -16.04 14.20
CA ALA A 182 -11.67 -15.57 12.81
C ALA A 182 -10.87 -16.54 11.91
N PRO A 183 -11.52 -17.46 11.18
CA PRO A 183 -10.80 -18.45 10.39
C PRO A 183 -10.12 -17.82 9.17
N GLU A 184 -10.51 -16.60 8.78
CA GLU A 184 -10.03 -15.95 7.55
C GLU A 184 -8.66 -15.28 7.71
N GLY A 185 -8.11 -15.20 8.93
CA GLY A 185 -6.78 -14.66 9.22
C GLY A 185 -6.78 -13.41 10.10
N ARG A 186 -5.65 -12.70 10.17
CA ARG A 186 -5.49 -11.52 11.04
C ARG A 186 -6.11 -10.28 10.43
N TRP A 187 -6.51 -9.35 11.29
CA TRP A 187 -7.01 -8.05 10.88
C TRP A 187 -5.93 -7.28 10.09
N PRO A 188 -6.30 -6.63 8.96
CA PRO A 188 -5.38 -5.75 8.26
C PRO A 188 -4.98 -4.59 9.17
N ALA A 189 -3.70 -4.27 9.18
CA ALA A 189 -3.14 -3.12 9.89
C ALA A 189 -2.92 -1.96 8.92
N ASN A 190 -2.79 -0.75 9.48
CA ASN A 190 -2.38 0.44 8.74
C ASN A 190 -0.86 0.53 8.53
N ILE A 191 -0.14 -0.60 8.66
CA ILE A 191 1.27 -0.76 8.32
C ILE A 191 1.42 -1.90 7.31
N ILE A 192 2.17 -1.64 6.25
CA ILE A 192 2.52 -2.58 5.18
C ILE A 192 4.05 -2.58 5.05
N HIS A 193 4.68 -3.73 4.79
CA HIS A 193 6.12 -3.80 4.55
C HIS A 193 6.48 -4.47 3.22
N ASP A 194 7.69 -4.22 2.70
CA ASP A 194 8.19 -4.83 1.46
C ASP A 194 8.72 -6.27 1.63
N GLY A 195 9.00 -6.67 2.87
CA GLY A 195 9.53 -8.00 3.21
C GLY A 195 11.03 -8.12 2.99
N SER A 196 11.73 -7.01 2.80
CA SER A 196 13.19 -6.99 2.76
C SER A 196 13.77 -7.39 4.12
N ASP A 197 14.91 -8.09 4.11
CA ASP A 197 15.57 -8.55 5.33
C ASP A 197 15.85 -7.40 6.30
N VAL A 198 16.19 -6.22 5.78
CA VAL A 198 16.41 -5.00 6.58
C VAL A 198 15.15 -4.61 7.34
N VAL A 199 13.99 -4.57 6.68
CA VAL A 199 12.73 -4.21 7.33
C VAL A 199 12.28 -5.31 8.28
N VAL A 200 12.33 -6.58 7.86
CA VAL A 200 11.93 -7.72 8.69
C VAL A 200 12.79 -7.82 9.96
N SER A 201 14.09 -7.51 9.88
CA SER A 201 15.00 -7.49 11.03
C SER A 201 14.71 -6.37 12.04
N ALA A 202 14.00 -5.32 11.64
CA ALA A 202 13.56 -4.25 12.54
C ALA A 202 12.34 -4.65 13.39
N PHE A 203 11.62 -5.71 12.99
CA PHE A 203 10.54 -6.26 13.80
C PHE A 203 11.10 -7.25 14.83
N PRO A 204 10.74 -7.10 16.12
CA PRO A 204 11.20 -8.03 17.15
C PRO A 204 10.64 -9.43 16.90
N ASP A 205 11.31 -10.43 17.47
CA ASP A 205 10.71 -11.76 17.58
C ASP A 205 9.48 -11.69 18.48
N ALA A 206 8.32 -11.94 17.90
CA ALA A 206 7.08 -12.09 18.64
C ALA A 206 6.89 -13.58 18.91
N LYS A 207 7.01 -13.96 20.18
CA LYS A 207 6.53 -15.26 20.64
C LYS A 207 5.05 -15.33 20.26
N GLY A 208 4.66 -16.22 19.35
CA GLY A 208 3.27 -16.69 19.30
C GLY A 208 2.89 -17.22 20.68
N GLN A 209 1.62 -17.55 20.95
CA GLN A 209 1.27 -18.26 22.19
C GLN A 209 2.11 -19.55 22.30
N GLN A 210 3.26 -19.45 22.97
CA GLN A 210 4.30 -20.45 23.10
C GLN A 210 4.48 -20.64 24.60
N GLY A 211 3.68 -21.54 25.15
CA GLY A 211 4.16 -22.38 26.22
C GLY A 211 4.18 -23.80 25.69
N ALA A 212 5.30 -24.50 25.79
CA ALA A 212 5.19 -25.95 26.00
C ALA A 212 4.28 -26.11 27.22
N LEU A 213 3.32 -27.03 27.17
CA LEU A 213 2.60 -27.43 28.38
C LEU A 213 3.66 -27.94 29.36
N THR A 214 3.93 -27.18 30.42
CA THR A 214 4.74 -27.66 31.53
C THR A 214 3.87 -28.64 32.33
N GLY A 215 4.04 -29.92 32.04
CA GLY A 215 3.39 -31.04 32.75
C GLY A 215 2.04 -31.45 32.15
N ASN A 216 1.93 -32.75 31.85
CA ASN A 216 0.64 -33.46 31.67
C ASN A 216 0.17 -34.09 32.99
N GLU A 217 0.88 -33.81 34.09
CA GLU A 217 0.55 -34.32 35.41
C GLU A 217 -0.75 -33.69 35.91
N PRO A 218 -1.67 -34.46 36.51
CA PRO A 218 -2.74 -33.89 37.33
C PRO A 218 -2.11 -32.97 38.37
N SER A 219 -2.70 -31.80 38.64
CA SER A 219 -2.14 -30.94 39.68
C SER A 219 -2.15 -31.70 41.02
N SER A 220 -0.96 -32.04 41.53
CA SER A 220 -0.85 -32.68 42.83
C SER A 220 -1.13 -31.62 43.89
N LYS A 221 -2.39 -31.56 44.34
CA LYS A 221 -2.86 -30.82 45.53
C LYS A 221 -2.33 -29.38 45.64
N MET A 222 -3.07 -28.42 45.10
CA MET A 222 -2.98 -27.06 45.65
C MET A 222 -3.47 -27.11 47.10
N GLY A 223 -2.61 -26.69 48.03
CA GLY A 223 -2.91 -26.64 49.45
C GLY A 223 -4.21 -25.87 49.72
N ALA A 224 -5.15 -26.55 50.36
CA ALA A 224 -6.18 -26.09 51.31
C ALA A 224 -6.93 -24.75 51.11
N ALA A 225 -6.90 -24.09 49.94
CA ALA A 225 -7.43 -22.72 49.84
C ALA A 225 -8.54 -22.45 48.82
N ASN A 226 -8.92 -23.34 47.89
CA ASN A 226 -9.99 -23.02 46.91
C ASN A 226 -10.91 -24.20 46.58
N CYS A 227 -12.21 -23.90 46.47
CA CYS A 227 -13.39 -24.76 46.39
C CYS A 227 -13.64 -25.51 45.06
N TYR A 228 -12.62 -25.72 44.23
CA TYR A 228 -12.76 -26.42 42.95
C TYR A 228 -12.13 -27.81 43.05
N GLY A 229 -12.87 -28.85 42.66
CA GLY A 229 -12.45 -30.26 42.69
C GLY A 229 -11.23 -30.57 41.79
N GLN A 230 -10.83 -31.84 41.75
CA GLN A 230 -9.73 -32.30 40.89
C GLN A 230 -10.01 -31.92 39.43
N MET A 231 -9.10 -31.16 38.82
CA MET A 231 -9.17 -30.86 37.39
C MET A 231 -8.56 -32.03 36.59
N ASP A 232 -9.27 -32.43 35.53
CA ASP A 232 -8.81 -33.46 34.60
C ASP A 232 -7.45 -33.12 33.95
N ARG A 233 -6.77 -34.15 33.46
CA ARG A 233 -5.48 -34.01 32.75
C ARG A 233 -5.63 -33.01 31.59
N ARG A 234 -4.66 -32.11 31.45
CA ARG A 234 -4.58 -31.26 30.25
C ARG A 234 -4.36 -32.17 29.03
N HIS A 235 -5.20 -32.01 28.01
CA HIS A 235 -5.03 -32.70 26.73
C HIS A 235 -3.65 -32.38 26.15
N GLU A 236 -2.97 -33.40 25.64
CA GLU A 236 -1.74 -33.23 24.86
C GLU A 236 -2.00 -32.25 23.70
N SER A 237 -1.22 -31.17 23.66
CA SER A 237 -1.19 -30.27 22.52
C SER A 237 0.23 -30.25 21.96
N THR A 238 0.35 -30.48 20.66
CA THR A 238 1.62 -30.35 19.95
C THR A 238 2.06 -28.88 19.98
N PRO A 239 3.28 -28.55 20.45
CA PRO A 239 3.80 -27.20 20.37
C PRO A 239 3.83 -26.76 18.91
N ARG A 240 3.17 -25.64 18.60
CA ARG A 240 3.18 -25.08 17.25
C ARG A 240 4.57 -24.52 16.97
N ILE A 241 5.30 -25.19 16.09
CA ILE A 241 6.56 -24.70 15.56
C ILE A 241 6.19 -23.71 14.44
N ASP A 242 6.24 -22.43 14.78
CA ASP A 242 6.03 -21.33 13.83
C ASP A 242 7.16 -21.32 12.78
N SER A 243 6.80 -21.10 11.52
CA SER A 243 7.75 -21.00 10.41
C SER A 243 8.46 -19.64 10.37
N SER A 244 7.92 -18.60 11.02
CA SER A 244 8.53 -17.27 11.11
C SER A 244 8.30 -16.60 12.48
N LYS A 245 9.37 -16.35 13.23
CA LYS A 245 9.29 -15.75 14.58
C LYS A 245 9.12 -14.22 14.58
N SER A 246 9.39 -13.56 13.47
CA SER A 246 9.34 -12.09 13.39
C SER A 246 7.93 -11.56 13.53
N ALA A 247 7.75 -10.45 14.26
CA ALA A 247 6.49 -9.73 14.36
C ALA A 247 6.02 -9.14 13.02
N ALA A 248 6.88 -9.12 11.98
CA ALA A 248 6.51 -8.70 10.63
C ALA A 248 5.29 -9.49 10.08
N ARG A 249 5.11 -10.75 10.50
CA ARG A 249 3.98 -11.61 10.10
C ARG A 249 2.60 -11.09 10.48
N PHE A 250 2.52 -10.09 11.37
CA PHE A 250 1.25 -9.44 11.73
C PHE A 250 0.81 -8.37 10.74
N PHE A 251 1.66 -8.04 9.76
CA PHE A 251 1.45 -6.96 8.80
C PHE A 251 1.44 -7.52 7.38
N TYR A 252 0.78 -6.81 6.46
CA TYR A 252 0.78 -7.23 5.06
C TYR A 252 2.17 -7.04 4.44
N CYS A 253 2.66 -8.07 3.75
CA CYS A 253 3.95 -8.06 3.06
C CYS A 253 3.75 -7.87 1.55
N ALA A 254 3.96 -6.66 1.05
CA ALA A 254 3.91 -6.32 -0.37
C ALA A 254 5.24 -6.68 -1.07
N LYS A 255 5.46 -7.98 -1.29
CA LYS A 255 6.73 -8.48 -1.85
C LYS A 255 6.92 -8.04 -3.31
N VAL A 256 8.02 -7.34 -3.56
CA VAL A 256 8.46 -6.94 -4.91
C VAL A 256 9.00 -8.14 -5.68
N LYS A 257 8.57 -8.32 -6.93
CA LYS A 257 9.12 -9.35 -7.83
C LYS A 257 10.18 -8.71 -8.72
N PRO A 258 11.43 -9.22 -8.77
CA PRO A 258 12.52 -8.57 -9.51
C PRO A 258 12.24 -8.25 -11.00
N LYS A 259 11.36 -9.03 -11.65
CA LYS A 259 11.01 -8.85 -13.07
C LYS A 259 9.80 -7.95 -13.31
N GLU A 260 9.06 -7.55 -12.28
CA GLU A 260 7.74 -6.89 -12.45
C GLU A 260 7.81 -5.51 -13.11
N ARG A 261 8.96 -4.85 -13.04
CA ARG A 261 9.18 -3.52 -13.59
C ARG A 261 8.96 -3.49 -15.11
N ASP A 262 9.47 -4.51 -15.80
CA ASP A 262 9.52 -4.59 -17.27
C ASP A 262 8.52 -5.61 -17.86
N GLU A 263 7.69 -6.26 -17.04
CA GLU A 263 6.62 -7.17 -17.48
C GLU A 263 5.66 -6.45 -18.44
N GLY A 264 5.39 -7.06 -19.61
CA GLY A 264 4.53 -6.48 -20.65
C GLY A 264 5.23 -5.52 -21.60
N LEU A 265 6.53 -5.27 -21.40
CA LEU A 265 7.34 -4.38 -22.22
C LEU A 265 8.36 -5.13 -23.08
N GLU A 266 8.10 -6.39 -23.46
CA GLU A 266 9.08 -7.23 -24.14
C GLU A 266 9.62 -6.59 -25.42
N ARG A 267 8.79 -5.80 -26.10
CA ARG A 267 9.08 -5.09 -27.36
C ARG A 267 9.62 -3.67 -27.20
N PHE A 268 9.76 -3.17 -25.97
CA PHE A 268 10.27 -1.82 -25.72
C PHE A 268 11.80 -1.81 -25.68
N ILE A 269 12.38 -0.68 -26.09
CA ILE A 269 13.82 -0.44 -26.01
C ILE A 269 14.16 -0.08 -24.56
N ALA A 270 15.22 -0.68 -24.03
CA ALA A 270 15.71 -0.36 -22.70
C ALA A 270 16.40 1.01 -22.70
N THR A 271 16.07 1.83 -21.71
CA THR A 271 16.66 3.16 -21.50
C THR A 271 17.68 3.06 -20.36
N SER A 272 18.89 3.59 -20.56
CA SER A 272 19.92 3.53 -19.52
C SER A 272 19.62 4.53 -18.38
N ALA A 273 20.22 4.31 -17.20
CA ALA A 273 20.09 5.25 -16.08
C ALA A 273 20.60 6.66 -16.42
N SER A 274 21.63 6.76 -17.28
CA SER A 274 22.16 8.03 -17.77
C SER A 274 21.13 8.76 -18.62
N ASP A 275 20.47 8.04 -19.55
CA ASP A 275 19.48 8.64 -20.45
C ASP A 275 18.26 9.13 -19.66
N MET A 276 17.85 8.41 -18.62
CA MET A 276 16.75 8.81 -17.73
C MET A 276 17.05 10.09 -16.94
N THR A 277 18.31 10.44 -16.69
CA THR A 277 18.71 11.63 -15.93
C THR A 277 19.14 12.80 -16.82
N GLY A 278 18.91 12.75 -18.13
CA GLY A 278 19.32 13.80 -19.07
C GLY A 278 20.79 13.74 -19.49
N GLY A 279 21.42 12.57 -19.36
CA GLY A 279 22.81 12.31 -19.74
C GLY A 279 23.85 12.77 -18.72
N ARG A 280 25.10 12.35 -18.91
CA ARG A 280 26.24 12.87 -18.14
C ARG A 280 26.77 14.14 -18.79
N LYS A 281 26.94 15.20 -18.02
CA LYS A 281 27.59 16.43 -18.49
C LYS A 281 29.06 16.17 -18.76
N GLU A 282 29.55 16.68 -19.88
CA GLU A 282 30.97 16.62 -20.25
C GLU A 282 31.84 17.27 -19.15
N GLY A 283 32.93 16.60 -18.76
CA GLY A 283 33.78 17.03 -17.65
C GLY A 283 33.28 16.70 -16.24
N SER A 284 32.13 16.02 -16.08
CA SER A 284 31.67 15.57 -14.76
C SER A 284 32.59 14.51 -14.14
N VAL A 285 32.79 14.63 -12.82
CA VAL A 285 33.59 13.67 -12.04
C VAL A 285 32.99 12.26 -12.19
N GLY A 286 33.82 11.28 -12.55
CA GLY A 286 33.38 9.88 -12.73
C GLY A 286 32.75 9.56 -14.09
N ILE A 287 32.81 10.47 -15.09
CA ILE A 287 32.26 10.20 -16.44
C ILE A 287 32.84 8.92 -17.07
N ASN A 288 34.12 8.64 -16.80
CA ASN A 288 34.86 7.45 -17.26
C ASN A 288 35.03 6.38 -16.17
N ASP A 289 34.51 6.59 -14.96
CA ASP A 289 34.70 5.66 -13.83
C ASP A 289 33.63 4.54 -13.86
N PRO A 290 34.04 3.26 -13.99
CA PRO A 290 33.12 2.11 -13.91
C PRO A 290 32.34 2.03 -12.58
N ARG A 291 32.91 2.51 -11.47
CA ARG A 291 32.27 2.56 -10.15
C ARG A 291 31.14 3.58 -10.12
N ALA A 292 31.31 4.70 -10.79
CA ALA A 292 30.25 5.68 -11.05
C ALA A 292 29.24 5.19 -12.11
N GLY A 293 29.46 4.02 -12.71
CA GLY A 293 28.58 3.38 -13.67
C GLY A 293 28.93 3.66 -15.14
N ALA A 294 30.12 4.19 -15.44
CA ALA A 294 30.57 4.35 -16.82
C ALA A 294 30.61 3.00 -17.54
N GLY A 295 30.03 2.94 -18.74
CA GLY A 295 29.93 1.71 -19.53
C GLY A 295 28.81 0.74 -19.11
N ARG A 296 27.96 1.08 -18.12
CA ARG A 296 26.77 0.27 -17.83
C ARG A 296 25.74 0.43 -18.94
N THR A 297 25.45 -0.67 -19.65
CA THR A 297 24.45 -0.74 -20.72
C THR A 297 23.11 -1.34 -20.28
N ASN A 298 23.05 -1.89 -19.06
CA ASN A 298 21.80 -2.41 -18.50
C ASN A 298 20.84 -1.24 -18.22
N GLY A 299 19.83 -1.10 -19.07
CA GLY A 299 18.71 -0.18 -18.92
C GLY A 299 17.47 -0.85 -18.36
N ALA A 300 16.45 -0.05 -18.08
CA ALA A 300 15.10 -0.53 -17.81
C ALA A 300 14.19 -0.17 -19.00
N LYS A 301 13.26 -1.05 -19.35
CA LYS A 301 12.28 -0.77 -20.41
C LYS A 301 11.17 0.15 -19.90
N ASN A 302 10.77 -0.05 -18.64
CA ASN A 302 10.00 0.94 -17.92
C ASN A 302 10.97 1.99 -17.37
N ASN A 303 10.96 3.18 -17.96
CA ASN A 303 11.80 4.30 -17.57
C ASN A 303 11.13 5.25 -16.54
N HIS A 304 9.93 4.93 -16.06
CA HIS A 304 9.28 5.74 -15.02
C HIS A 304 10.09 5.68 -13.72
N PRO A 305 10.39 6.82 -13.08
CA PRO A 305 11.32 6.86 -11.95
C PRO A 305 10.80 6.14 -10.70
N THR A 306 9.49 6.23 -10.44
CA THR A 306 8.84 5.77 -9.21
C THR A 306 7.81 4.68 -9.50
N VAL A 307 8.26 3.47 -9.85
CA VAL A 307 7.35 2.33 -10.12
C VAL A 307 6.95 1.67 -8.82
N LYS A 308 5.65 1.68 -8.48
CA LYS A 308 5.12 1.01 -7.29
C LYS A 308 4.97 -0.51 -7.50
N PRO A 309 5.20 -1.35 -6.46
CA PRO A 309 5.01 -2.80 -6.54
C PRO A 309 3.56 -3.19 -6.81
N ILE A 310 3.32 -4.16 -7.69
CA ILE A 310 1.96 -4.58 -8.05
C ILE A 310 1.23 -5.19 -6.86
N ALA A 311 1.91 -5.97 -6.01
CA ALA A 311 1.30 -6.55 -4.80
C ALA A 311 0.78 -5.49 -3.83
N LEU A 312 1.51 -4.38 -3.67
CA LEU A 312 1.08 -3.24 -2.85
C LEU A 312 -0.20 -2.63 -3.43
N MET A 313 -0.17 -2.28 -4.72
CA MET A 313 -1.31 -1.64 -5.37
C MET A 313 -2.54 -2.54 -5.42
N SER A 314 -2.34 -3.86 -5.57
CA SER A 314 -3.43 -4.85 -5.58
C SER A 314 -4.12 -4.93 -4.22
N TYR A 315 -3.34 -4.96 -3.13
CA TYR A 315 -3.87 -4.87 -1.77
C TYR A 315 -4.67 -3.59 -1.54
N LEU A 316 -4.16 -2.43 -1.98
CA LEU A 316 -4.85 -1.14 -1.80
C LEU A 316 -6.15 -1.07 -2.60
N CYS A 317 -6.16 -1.55 -3.85
CA CYS A 317 -7.39 -1.64 -4.66
C CYS A 317 -8.41 -2.57 -3.99
N ARG A 318 -7.99 -3.80 -3.64
CA ARG A 318 -8.86 -4.78 -2.96
C ARG A 318 -9.44 -4.26 -1.65
N LEU A 319 -8.69 -3.44 -0.91
CA LEU A 319 -9.12 -2.88 0.38
C LEU A 319 -10.31 -1.94 0.24
N ILE A 320 -10.39 -1.14 -0.82
CA ILE A 320 -11.37 -0.03 -0.89
C ILE A 320 -12.33 -0.08 -2.08
N THR A 321 -12.08 -0.95 -3.06
CA THR A 321 -12.89 -1.04 -4.28
C THR A 321 -13.92 -2.18 -4.15
N PRO A 322 -15.21 -1.93 -4.38
CA PRO A 322 -16.21 -2.98 -4.45
C PRO A 322 -15.96 -3.90 -5.66
N LEU A 323 -16.41 -5.16 -5.59
CA LEU A 323 -16.25 -6.13 -6.68
C LEU A 323 -16.77 -5.57 -8.01
N GLY A 324 -15.95 -5.64 -9.06
CA GLY A 324 -16.27 -5.10 -10.38
C GLY A 324 -16.37 -3.57 -10.45
N GLY A 325 -16.04 -2.86 -9.36
CA GLY A 325 -16.00 -1.40 -9.31
C GLY A 325 -14.88 -0.79 -10.15
N THR A 326 -14.90 0.52 -10.27
CA THR A 326 -13.95 1.30 -11.06
C THR A 326 -12.93 2.01 -10.15
N VAL A 327 -11.65 1.72 -10.36
CA VAL A 327 -10.51 2.39 -9.74
C VAL A 327 -10.06 3.55 -10.63
N LEU A 328 -9.91 4.74 -10.04
CA LEU A 328 -9.34 5.91 -10.70
C LEU A 328 -7.91 6.18 -10.21
N ASP A 329 -7.02 6.49 -11.15
CA ASP A 329 -5.68 7.03 -10.87
C ASP A 329 -5.42 8.27 -11.74
N PRO A 330 -5.53 9.50 -11.19
CA PRO A 330 -5.32 10.73 -11.95
C PRO A 330 -3.84 11.01 -12.31
N TRP A 331 -2.90 10.25 -11.75
CA TRP A 331 -1.45 10.39 -11.94
C TRP A 331 -0.82 9.01 -12.12
N MET A 332 -1.31 8.25 -13.10
CA MET A 332 -1.04 6.81 -13.16
C MET A 332 0.42 6.43 -13.45
N GLY A 333 1.22 7.35 -14.00
CA GLY A 333 2.59 7.10 -14.39
C GLY A 333 2.69 5.90 -15.31
N SER A 334 3.54 4.95 -14.95
CA SER A 334 3.71 3.69 -15.70
C SER A 334 2.57 2.66 -15.53
N GLY A 335 1.47 2.98 -14.83
CA GLY A 335 0.28 2.13 -14.77
C GLY A 335 0.32 0.97 -13.77
N SER A 336 1.08 1.09 -12.67
CA SER A 336 1.09 0.06 -11.61
C SER A 336 -0.30 -0.13 -10.97
N THR A 337 -1.04 0.96 -10.73
CA THR A 337 -2.43 0.90 -10.25
C THR A 337 -3.34 0.18 -11.24
N GLY A 338 -3.24 0.51 -12.54
CA GLY A 338 -4.06 -0.13 -13.57
C GLY A 338 -3.80 -1.62 -13.70
N ARG A 339 -2.53 -2.04 -13.62
CA ARG A 339 -2.18 -3.47 -13.57
C ARG A 339 -2.84 -4.16 -12.38
N ALA A 340 -2.70 -3.59 -11.19
CA ALA A 340 -3.29 -4.11 -9.97
C ALA A 340 -4.83 -4.18 -10.04
N ALA A 341 -5.47 -3.14 -10.55
CA ALA A 341 -6.93 -3.09 -10.72
C ALA A 341 -7.41 -4.23 -11.63
N ILE A 342 -6.75 -4.45 -12.77
CA ILE A 342 -7.10 -5.56 -13.67
C ILE A 342 -6.79 -6.93 -13.05
N GLU A 343 -5.67 -7.10 -12.36
CA GLU A 343 -5.31 -8.38 -11.71
C GLU A 343 -6.27 -8.74 -10.57
N GLU A 344 -6.90 -7.75 -9.91
CA GLU A 344 -7.92 -7.95 -8.86
C GLU A 344 -9.36 -7.98 -9.40
N GLY A 345 -9.58 -7.87 -10.71
CA GLY A 345 -10.92 -7.98 -11.31
C GLY A 345 -11.73 -6.69 -11.39
N PHE A 346 -11.10 -5.53 -11.18
CA PHE A 346 -11.74 -4.21 -11.24
C PHE A 346 -11.68 -3.58 -12.64
N ASN A 347 -12.48 -2.53 -12.85
CA ASN A 347 -12.29 -1.63 -13.98
C ASN A 347 -11.29 -0.53 -13.61
N PHE A 348 -10.67 0.10 -14.60
CA PHE A 348 -9.64 1.12 -14.36
C PHE A 348 -9.79 2.35 -15.25
N ILE A 349 -9.63 3.54 -14.67
CA ILE A 349 -9.46 4.79 -15.41
C ILE A 349 -8.13 5.40 -14.97
N GLY A 350 -7.22 5.62 -15.92
CA GLY A 350 -5.90 6.18 -15.67
C GLY A 350 -5.66 7.44 -16.48
N ILE A 351 -5.04 8.44 -15.85
CA ILE A 351 -4.69 9.71 -16.49
C ILE A 351 -3.20 9.97 -16.28
N ASP A 352 -2.49 10.36 -17.34
CA ASP A 352 -1.14 10.87 -17.20
C ASP A 352 -0.89 12.00 -18.21
N LEU A 353 -0.07 12.97 -17.82
CA LEU A 353 0.32 14.08 -18.68
C LEU A 353 1.29 13.64 -19.78
N ASN A 354 2.12 12.63 -19.51
CA ASN A 354 3.18 12.20 -20.41
C ASN A 354 2.70 11.06 -21.34
N PRO A 355 2.61 11.27 -22.66
CA PRO A 355 2.18 10.24 -23.61
C PRO A 355 3.09 8.99 -23.61
N ASP A 356 4.38 9.13 -23.30
CA ASP A 356 5.29 7.99 -23.21
C ASP A 356 4.94 7.09 -22.03
N TYR A 357 4.59 7.69 -20.88
CA TYR A 357 4.13 6.94 -19.71
C TYR A 357 2.78 6.27 -19.95
N VAL A 358 1.85 6.94 -20.65
CA VAL A 358 0.59 6.32 -21.09
C VAL A 358 0.84 5.11 -22.00
N THR A 359 1.83 5.19 -22.90
CA THR A 359 2.21 4.09 -23.78
C THR A 359 2.76 2.89 -22.99
N ILE A 360 3.63 3.15 -22.01
CA ILE A 360 4.15 2.13 -21.08
C ILE A 360 2.99 1.52 -20.26
N ALA A 361 2.13 2.35 -19.67
CA ALA A 361 0.98 1.92 -18.89
C ALA A 361 0.05 1.03 -19.71
N SER A 362 -0.27 1.42 -20.95
CA SER A 362 -1.12 0.66 -21.86
C SER A 362 -0.57 -0.75 -22.11
N ALA A 363 0.73 -0.88 -22.42
CA ALA A 363 1.36 -2.19 -22.66
C ALA A 363 1.36 -3.06 -21.40
N ARG A 364 1.69 -2.47 -20.24
CA ARG A 364 1.72 -3.12 -18.93
C ARG A 364 0.32 -3.62 -18.50
N ILE A 365 -0.71 -2.81 -18.66
CA ILE A 365 -2.09 -3.15 -18.32
C ILE A 365 -2.63 -4.23 -19.27
N ALA A 366 -2.35 -4.12 -20.57
CA ALA A 366 -2.74 -5.13 -21.55
C ALA A 366 -2.11 -6.50 -21.27
N HIS A 367 -0.88 -6.53 -20.74
CA HIS A 367 -0.25 -7.77 -20.28
C HIS A 367 -1.02 -8.42 -19.12
N SER A 368 -1.36 -7.63 -18.09
CA SER A 368 -2.18 -8.12 -16.96
C SER A 368 -3.56 -8.58 -17.41
N PHE A 369 -4.20 -7.87 -18.35
CA PHE A 369 -5.50 -8.24 -18.91
C PHE A 369 -5.48 -9.60 -19.62
N LYS A 370 -4.48 -9.85 -20.48
CA LYS A 370 -4.33 -11.16 -21.15
C LYS A 370 -4.06 -12.29 -20.16
N LYS A 371 -3.32 -12.00 -19.10
CA LYS A 371 -3.01 -12.98 -18.05
C LYS A 371 -4.27 -13.39 -17.28
N THR A 372 -5.18 -12.45 -17.01
CA THR A 372 -6.44 -12.74 -16.31
C THR A 372 -7.49 -13.40 -17.20
N GLU A 373 -7.49 -13.14 -18.51
CA GLU A 373 -8.36 -13.88 -19.46
C GLU A 373 -7.93 -15.34 -19.65
N ALA A 374 -6.65 -15.65 -19.44
CA ALA A 374 -6.08 -16.99 -19.61
C ALA A 374 -6.13 -17.86 -18.34
N ALA A 375 -6.50 -17.28 -17.19
CA ALA A 375 -6.61 -17.95 -15.89
C ALA A 375 -8.06 -18.32 -15.60
#